data_AF-A0A5C5PLI2-F1
#
_entry.id   AF-A0A5C5PLI2-F1
#
_cell.length_a   1.000
_cell.length_b   1.000
_cell.length_c   1.000
_cell.angle_alpha   90.00
_cell.angle_beta   90.00
_cell.angle_gamma   90.00
#
_symmetry.space_group_name_H-M   'P 1'
#
loop_
_entity.id
_entity.type
_entity.pdbx_description
1 polymer ?
#
loop_
_entity_poly.entity_id
_entity_poly.type
_entity_poly.pdbx_seq_one_letter_code
_entity_poly.pdbx_strand_id
1 'polypeptide(L)'
;MPEFDRKVLEVLREPLESGHIVISRARDRVSFPARFQLVAAMNPCPCGYMGEPSGRCRCTPEQIQRYRNKLSGPLLDRIDLHLTVARETTALNPIQQAGEDTAHASARVAQAREHQQKRQGCANAFLDLPGLREHCKLAKVDEGWLETACERLTLSLRAAHRLLKVARTLADLDQVDAISRDHLKEALQYRPAAIT
;
A
#
# COMPACT_ATOMS: atom_id res chain seq x y z
N MET A 1 -8.30 -10.82 5.98
CA MET A 1 -8.70 -9.51 6.57
C MET A 1 -10.20 -9.43 6.84
N PRO A 2 -11.09 -9.74 5.89
CA PRO A 2 -12.54 -9.60 6.09
C PRO A 2 -13.15 -10.67 7.02
N GLU A 3 -12.32 -11.61 7.53
CA GLU A 3 -12.69 -12.51 8.62
C GLU A 3 -12.73 -11.81 9.99
N PHE A 4 -12.01 -10.70 10.17
CA PHE A 4 -12.00 -9.96 11.44
C PHE A 4 -13.22 -9.06 11.57
N ASP A 5 -13.64 -8.82 12.81
CA ASP A 5 -14.71 -7.87 13.10
C ASP A 5 -14.34 -6.46 12.62
N ARG A 6 -15.29 -5.76 12.02
CA ARG A 6 -15.07 -4.42 11.46
C ARG A 6 -14.53 -3.44 12.50
N LYS A 7 -14.99 -3.51 13.75
CA LYS A 7 -14.52 -2.62 14.82
C LYS A 7 -13.04 -2.84 15.11
N VAL A 8 -12.56 -4.09 15.07
CA VAL A 8 -11.15 -4.42 15.27
C VAL A 8 -10.30 -3.83 14.14
N LEU A 9 -10.77 -3.94 12.90
CA LEU A 9 -10.08 -3.38 11.74
C LEU A 9 -10.04 -1.84 11.78
N GLU A 10 -11.10 -1.19 12.24
CA GLU A 10 -11.11 0.27 12.41
C GLU A 10 -10.09 0.76 13.46
N VAL A 11 -9.85 -0.02 14.52
CA VAL A 11 -8.86 0.32 15.56
C VAL A 11 -7.43 0.37 14.98
N LEU A 12 -7.13 -0.36 13.90
CA LEU A 12 -5.81 -0.30 13.25
C LEU A 12 -5.50 1.07 12.62
N ARG A 13 -6.50 1.92 12.38
CA ARG A 13 -6.29 3.21 11.72
C ARG A 13 -5.37 4.16 12.45
N GLU A 14 -5.44 4.18 13.79
CA GLU A 14 -4.57 5.02 14.62
C GLU A 14 -3.12 4.55 14.58
N PRO A 15 -2.78 3.29 14.91
CA PRO A 15 -1.39 2.85 14.91
C PRO A 15 -0.76 2.83 13.51
N LEU A 16 -1.54 2.60 12.45
CA LEU A 16 -1.04 2.71 11.06
C LEU A 16 -0.67 4.15 10.65
N GLU A 17 -1.20 5.15 11.35
CA GLU A 17 -0.92 6.56 11.06
C GLU A 17 0.12 7.14 12.03
N SER A 18 -0.07 6.98 13.33
CA SER A 18 0.75 7.60 14.38
C SER A 18 1.89 6.71 14.88
N GLY A 19 1.81 5.40 14.61
CA GLY A 19 2.71 4.41 15.20
C GLY A 19 2.57 4.27 16.71
N HIS A 20 1.47 4.75 17.29
CA HIS A 20 1.19 4.71 18.72
C HIS A 20 -0.29 4.42 18.96
N ILE A 21 -0.61 3.98 20.17
CA ILE A 21 -1.98 3.87 20.66
C ILE A 21 -2.12 4.63 21.98
N VAL A 22 -3.24 5.31 22.15
CA VAL A 22 -3.55 6.01 23.39
C VAL A 22 -4.66 5.26 24.13
N ILE A 23 -4.35 4.78 25.33
CA ILE A 23 -5.32 4.13 26.21
C ILE A 23 -5.74 5.13 27.27
N SER A 24 -6.99 5.60 27.18
CA SER A 24 -7.61 6.49 28.16
C SER A 24 -8.55 5.70 29.07
N ARG A 25 -8.28 5.72 30.38
CA ARG A 25 -9.14 5.19 31.45
C ARG A 25 -9.57 6.34 32.37
N ALA A 26 -10.54 6.09 33.24
CA ALA A 26 -11.21 7.13 34.04
C ALA A 26 -10.28 8.09 34.82
N ARG A 27 -9.03 7.69 35.13
CA ARG A 27 -8.06 8.53 35.85
C ARG A 27 -6.74 8.74 35.12
N ASP A 28 -6.46 8.00 34.04
CA ASP A 28 -5.14 7.97 33.42
C ASP A 28 -5.23 7.92 31.90
N ARG A 29 -4.26 8.56 31.24
CA ARG A 29 -4.05 8.50 29.80
C ARG A 29 -2.61 8.05 29.55
N VAL A 30 -2.44 6.87 28.97
CA VAL A 30 -1.12 6.29 28.69
C VAL A 30 -0.96 6.06 27.20
N SER A 31 0.20 6.43 26.66
CA SER A 31 0.57 6.23 25.26
C SER A 31 1.53 5.05 25.15
N PHE A 32 1.26 4.12 24.23
CA PHE A 32 2.12 2.97 23.95
C PHE A 32 2.61 2.99 22.50
N PRO A 33 3.88 2.62 22.25
CA PRO A 33 4.37 2.47 20.88
C PRO A 33 3.68 1.29 20.20
N ALA A 34 3.30 1.48 18.93
CA ALA A 34 2.60 0.51 18.10
C ALA A 34 3.06 0.61 16.64
N ARG A 35 4.38 0.73 16.42
CA ARG A 35 4.98 0.77 15.08
C ARG A 35 5.16 -0.64 14.55
N PHE A 36 4.48 -0.98 13.46
CA PHE A 36 4.59 -2.26 12.79
C PHE A 36 4.40 -2.12 11.28
N GLN A 37 4.82 -3.13 10.52
CA GLN A 37 4.47 -3.27 9.12
C GLN A 37 3.23 -4.18 9.00
N LEU A 38 2.17 -3.67 8.37
CA LEU A 38 1.00 -4.48 8.08
C LEU A 38 1.19 -5.21 6.75
N VAL A 39 1.19 -6.54 6.81
CA VAL A 39 1.06 -7.40 5.64
C VAL A 39 -0.24 -8.18 5.81
N ALA A 40 -1.12 -8.10 4.82
CA ALA A 40 -2.45 -8.66 4.94
C ALA A 40 -2.93 -9.21 3.60
N ALA A 41 -3.72 -10.28 3.68
CA ALA A 41 -4.34 -10.90 2.53
C ALA A 41 -5.86 -10.98 2.73
N MET A 42 -6.58 -11.01 1.61
CA MET A 42 -8.02 -11.24 1.58
C MET A 42 -8.41 -11.93 0.28
N ASN A 43 -9.48 -12.71 0.34
CA ASN A 43 -10.11 -13.23 -0.86
C ASN A 43 -10.79 -12.09 -1.65
N PRO A 44 -10.98 -12.21 -2.97
CA PRO A 44 -11.66 -11.19 -3.77
C PRO A 44 -13.18 -11.13 -3.48
N CYS A 45 -13.76 -12.22 -2.96
CA CYS A 45 -15.16 -12.38 -2.55
C CYS A 45 -15.28 -13.46 -1.45
N PRO A 46 -16.47 -13.67 -0.84
CA PRO A 46 -16.65 -14.70 0.21
C PRO A 46 -16.25 -16.12 -0.21
N CYS A 47 -16.49 -16.51 -1.47
CA CYS A 47 -16.14 -17.84 -1.96
C CYS A 47 -14.71 -17.95 -2.52
N GLY A 48 -13.99 -16.84 -2.68
CA GLY A 48 -12.61 -16.80 -3.19
C GLY A 48 -12.45 -16.87 -4.72
N TYR A 49 -13.49 -17.24 -5.48
CA TYR A 49 -13.37 -17.52 -6.91
C TYR A 49 -13.66 -16.32 -7.85
N MET A 50 -13.92 -15.12 -7.32
CA MET A 50 -14.22 -13.95 -8.15
C MET A 50 -13.04 -13.58 -9.04
N GLY A 51 -13.27 -13.48 -10.35
CA GLY A 51 -12.23 -13.22 -11.34
C GLY A 51 -11.51 -14.47 -11.85
N GLU A 52 -11.86 -15.66 -11.36
CA GLU A 52 -11.30 -16.90 -11.91
C GLU A 52 -11.94 -17.27 -13.27
N PRO A 53 -11.14 -17.64 -14.29
CA PRO A 53 -11.65 -18.12 -15.58
C PRO A 53 -12.51 -19.39 -15.48
N SER A 54 -12.41 -20.12 -14.37
CA SER A 54 -13.15 -21.35 -14.11
C SER A 54 -14.66 -21.15 -13.95
N GLY A 55 -15.13 -19.91 -13.75
CA GLY A 55 -16.55 -19.59 -13.57
C GLY A 55 -17.15 -20.14 -12.27
N ARG A 56 -16.32 -20.60 -11.31
CA ARG A 56 -16.78 -21.22 -10.06
C ARG A 56 -17.41 -20.24 -9.08
N CYS A 57 -17.23 -18.94 -9.28
CA CYS A 57 -17.81 -17.92 -8.41
C CYS A 57 -19.34 -17.92 -8.53
N ARG A 58 -20.02 -18.12 -7.41
CA ARG A 58 -21.49 -18.02 -7.31
C ARG A 58 -21.95 -16.81 -6.49
N CYS A 59 -21.03 -15.96 -6.08
CA CYS A 59 -21.36 -14.79 -5.27
C CYS A 59 -22.09 -13.75 -6.11
N THR A 60 -23.20 -13.21 -5.58
CA THR A 60 -23.89 -12.08 -6.22
C THR A 60 -23.07 -10.80 -6.09
N PRO A 61 -23.29 -9.78 -6.95
CA PRO A 61 -22.67 -8.47 -6.81
C PRO A 61 -22.86 -7.86 -5.41
N GLU A 62 -24.05 -8.01 -4.81
CA GLU A 62 -24.34 -7.51 -3.46
C GLU A 62 -23.54 -8.25 -2.39
N GLN A 63 -23.34 -9.57 -2.53
CA GLN A 63 -22.52 -10.34 -1.60
C GLN A 63 -21.05 -9.95 -1.68
N ILE A 64 -20.54 -9.73 -2.90
CA ILE A 64 -19.18 -9.24 -3.15
C ILE A 64 -19.01 -7.86 -2.52
N GLN A 65 -19.92 -6.94 -2.80
CA GLN A 65 -19.85 -5.57 -2.31
C GLN A 65 -19.95 -5.53 -0.78
N ARG A 66 -20.86 -6.30 -0.17
CA ARG A 66 -20.95 -6.43 1.29
C ARG A 66 -19.65 -6.98 1.90
N TYR A 67 -19.00 -7.94 1.25
CA TYR A 67 -17.74 -8.52 1.72
C TYR A 67 -16.59 -7.51 1.66
N ARG A 68 -16.45 -6.78 0.55
CA ARG A 68 -15.45 -5.72 0.38
C ARG A 68 -15.69 -4.55 1.36
N ASN A 69 -16.95 -4.18 1.57
CA ASN A 69 -17.36 -3.12 2.50
C ASN A 69 -17.13 -3.45 3.98
N LYS A 70 -16.66 -4.66 4.32
CA LYS A 70 -16.13 -4.93 5.67
C LYS A 70 -14.86 -4.13 5.94
N LEU A 71 -14.11 -3.79 4.89
CA LEU A 71 -12.98 -2.87 4.94
C LEU A 71 -13.48 -1.46 4.61
N SER A 72 -13.17 -0.49 5.46
CA SER A 72 -13.56 0.89 5.18
C SER A 72 -12.55 1.58 4.26
N GLY A 73 -13.03 2.52 3.44
CA GLY A 73 -12.16 3.40 2.65
C GLY A 73 -11.06 4.07 3.49
N PRO A 74 -11.37 4.67 4.66
CA PRO A 74 -10.35 5.24 5.54
C PRO A 74 -9.26 4.26 5.99
N LEU A 75 -9.56 2.97 6.16
CA LEU A 75 -8.55 1.95 6.44
C LEU A 75 -7.72 1.62 5.20
N LEU A 76 -8.36 1.42 4.05
CA LEU A 76 -7.69 1.10 2.79
C LEU A 76 -6.74 2.21 2.34
N ASP A 77 -7.10 3.48 2.57
CA ASP A 77 -6.27 4.66 2.32
C ASP A 77 -4.96 4.68 3.13
N ARG A 78 -4.89 3.91 4.23
CA ARG A 78 -3.69 3.77 5.08
C ARG A 78 -2.79 2.62 4.68
N ILE A 79 -3.20 1.82 3.71
CA ILE A 79 -2.39 0.74 3.16
C ILE A 79 -1.67 1.30 1.92
N ASP A 80 -0.33 1.27 1.95
CA ASP A 80 0.50 1.86 0.90
C ASP A 80 0.37 1.12 -0.43
N LEU A 81 0.28 -0.22 -0.39
CA LEU A 81 0.29 -1.09 -1.57
C LEU A 81 -0.90 -2.06 -1.55
N HIS A 82 -1.62 -2.13 -2.66
CA HIS A 82 -2.70 -3.07 -2.92
C HIS A 82 -2.33 -3.89 -4.16
N LEU A 83 -2.08 -5.18 -3.97
CA LEU A 83 -1.68 -6.10 -5.03
C LEU A 83 -2.76 -7.15 -5.22
N THR A 84 -3.19 -7.32 -6.46
CA THR A 84 -4.03 -8.47 -6.84
C THR A 84 -3.11 -9.60 -7.27
N VAL A 85 -3.02 -10.64 -6.44
CA VAL A 85 -2.22 -11.82 -6.73
C VAL A 85 -3.09 -12.81 -7.50
N ALA A 86 -2.69 -13.15 -8.73
CA ALA A 86 -3.34 -14.20 -9.49
C ALA A 86 -3.09 -15.55 -8.82
N ARG A 87 -4.06 -16.46 -8.94
CA ARG A 87 -3.90 -17.82 -8.43
C ARG A 87 -2.81 -18.54 -9.23
N GLU A 88 -1.86 -19.14 -8.52
CA GLU A 88 -0.86 -20.00 -9.15
C GLU A 88 -1.50 -21.26 -9.76
N THR A 89 -0.92 -21.73 -10.86
CA THR A 89 -1.35 -22.98 -11.48
C THR A 89 -0.94 -24.15 -10.57
N THR A 90 -1.78 -25.18 -10.48
CA THR A 90 -1.47 -26.42 -9.72
C THR A 90 -0.47 -27.32 -10.45
N ALA A 91 0.37 -26.75 -11.32
CA ALA A 91 1.39 -27.50 -12.03
C ALA A 91 2.44 -27.97 -11.02
N LEU A 92 2.64 -29.29 -10.93
CA LEU A 92 3.61 -29.88 -10.00
C LEU A 92 5.06 -29.57 -10.39
N ASN A 93 5.29 -29.24 -11.67
CA ASN A 93 6.56 -28.78 -12.22
C ASN A 93 6.34 -27.43 -12.91
N PRO A 94 6.27 -26.32 -12.15
CA PRO A 94 6.20 -25.00 -12.76
C PRO A 94 7.49 -24.73 -13.54
N ILE A 95 7.37 -24.08 -14.70
CA ILE A 95 8.53 -23.49 -15.35
C ILE A 95 9.05 -22.43 -14.38
N GLN A 96 10.26 -22.64 -13.82
CA GLN A 96 10.95 -21.59 -13.08
C GLN A 96 11.19 -20.45 -14.06
N GLN A 97 10.37 -19.40 -13.97
CA GLN A 97 10.73 -18.14 -14.56
C GLN A 97 11.98 -17.66 -13.84
N ALA A 98 12.99 -17.24 -14.60
CA ALA A 98 14.19 -16.62 -14.08
C ALA A 98 13.82 -15.25 -13.49
N GLY A 99 13.25 -15.25 -12.28
CA GLY A 99 13.11 -14.06 -11.46
C GLY A 99 14.41 -13.76 -10.73
N GLU A 100 14.53 -12.55 -10.19
CA GLU A 100 15.54 -12.28 -9.17
C GLU A 100 15.35 -13.26 -8.00
N ASP A 101 16.43 -13.91 -7.59
CA ASP A 101 16.41 -14.66 -6.35
C ASP A 101 16.27 -13.73 -5.15
N THR A 102 15.91 -14.30 -4.00
CA THR A 102 15.68 -13.55 -2.77
C THR A 102 16.94 -12.85 -2.26
N ALA A 103 18.13 -13.33 -2.61
CA ALA A 103 19.40 -12.72 -2.21
C ALA A 103 19.63 -11.41 -2.98
N HIS A 104 19.42 -11.41 -4.30
CA HIS A 104 19.51 -10.20 -5.13
C HIS A 104 18.45 -9.17 -4.72
N ALA A 105 17.21 -9.60 -4.51
CA ALA A 105 16.15 -8.71 -4.03
C ALA A 105 16.49 -8.10 -2.66
N SER A 106 17.01 -8.90 -1.72
CA SER A 106 17.44 -8.40 -0.40
C SER A 106 18.56 -7.37 -0.51
N ALA A 107 19.54 -7.59 -1.40
CA ALA A 107 20.65 -6.67 -1.60
C ALA A 107 20.16 -5.32 -2.15
N ARG A 108 19.27 -5.34 -3.16
CA ARG A 108 18.64 -4.14 -3.72
C ARG A 108 17.86 -3.36 -2.66
N VAL A 109 17.05 -4.05 -1.85
CA VAL A 109 16.29 -3.42 -0.77
C VAL A 109 17.21 -2.81 0.29
N ALA A 110 18.27 -3.50 0.69
CA ALA A 110 19.24 -3.00 1.66
C ALA A 110 19.92 -1.72 1.17
N GLN A 111 20.32 -1.67 -0.10
CA GLN A 111 20.93 -0.50 -0.70
C GLN A 111 19.97 0.71 -0.75
N ALA A 112 18.72 0.51 -1.17
CA ALA A 112 17.71 1.56 -1.15
C ALA A 112 17.46 2.08 0.28
N ARG A 113 17.44 1.19 1.28
CA ARG A 113 17.31 1.56 2.70
C ARG A 113 18.50 2.37 3.20
N GLU A 114 19.72 2.01 2.81
CA GLU A 114 20.92 2.76 3.16
C GLU A 114 20.89 4.17 2.55
N HIS A 115 20.45 4.30 1.29
CA HIS A 115 20.29 5.60 0.64
C HIS A 115 19.29 6.49 1.39
N GLN A 116 18.13 5.94 1.77
CA GLN A 116 17.13 6.65 2.57
C GLN A 116 17.71 7.09 3.93
N GLN A 117 18.44 6.19 4.61
CA GLN A 117 19.06 6.50 5.89
C GLN A 117 20.08 7.64 5.79
N LYS A 118 20.90 7.64 4.73
CA LYS A 118 21.88 8.71 4.47
C LYS A 118 21.20 10.03 4.13
N ARG A 119 20.14 10.01 3.31
CA ARG A 119 19.44 11.21 2.84
C ARG A 119 18.63 11.90 3.95
N GLN A 120 17.89 11.15 4.74
CA GLN A 120 16.86 11.71 5.63
C GLN A 120 16.78 11.04 7.01
N GLY A 121 17.71 10.12 7.34
CA GLY A 121 17.77 9.47 8.65
C GLY A 121 16.67 8.45 8.95
N CYS A 122 15.78 8.17 7.99
CA CYS A 122 14.70 7.20 8.14
C CYS A 122 14.21 6.67 6.79
N ALA A 123 13.41 5.61 6.81
CA ALA A 123 12.80 5.06 5.60
C ALA A 123 11.72 5.97 5.02
N ASN A 124 11.49 5.92 3.70
CA ASN A 124 10.49 6.75 3.02
C ASN A 124 9.07 6.59 3.61
N ALA A 125 8.73 5.40 4.10
CA ALA A 125 7.46 5.12 4.76
C ALA A 125 7.20 6.05 5.97
N PHE A 126 8.26 6.49 6.66
CA PHE A 126 8.19 7.31 7.86
C PHE A 126 8.32 8.81 7.62
N LEU A 127 8.44 9.25 6.37
CA LEU A 127 8.45 10.68 6.05
C LEU A 127 7.18 11.37 6.53
N ASP A 128 7.35 12.51 7.19
CA ASP A 128 6.27 13.43 7.52
C ASP A 128 6.02 14.40 6.34
N LEU A 129 5.13 15.39 6.52
CA LEU A 129 4.81 16.35 5.46
C LEU A 129 6.02 17.20 5.04
N PRO A 130 6.83 17.75 5.96
CA PRO A 130 8.10 18.38 5.61
C PRO A 130 9.01 17.47 4.77
N GLY A 131 9.28 16.24 5.24
CA GLY A 131 10.15 15.31 4.55
C GLY A 131 9.63 14.88 3.17
N LEU A 132 8.31 14.76 3.01
CA LEU A 132 7.68 14.56 1.71
C LEU A 132 7.95 15.73 0.76
N ARG A 133 7.77 16.97 1.21
CA ARG A 133 8.01 18.17 0.39
C ARG A 133 9.49 18.33 0.02
N GLU A 134 10.38 17.85 0.87
CA GLU A 134 11.82 17.94 0.63
C GLU A 134 12.32 16.85 -0.32
N HIS A 135 11.97 15.60 -0.06
CA HIS A 135 12.58 14.44 -0.74
C HIS A 135 11.73 13.85 -1.87
N CYS A 136 10.45 14.21 -1.96
CA CYS A 136 9.53 13.74 -3.01
C CYS A 136 9.14 14.85 -4.00
N LYS A 137 10.02 15.83 -4.24
CA LYS A 137 9.80 16.88 -5.24
C LYS A 137 9.65 16.27 -6.64
N LEU A 138 8.69 16.79 -7.38
CA LEU A 138 8.42 16.38 -8.76
C LEU A 138 8.77 17.53 -9.72
N ALA A 139 8.95 17.20 -10.99
CA ALA A 139 8.93 18.23 -12.03
C ALA A 139 7.50 18.79 -12.17
N LYS A 140 7.34 20.08 -12.47
CA LYS A 140 6.01 20.74 -12.60
C LYS A 140 5.05 20.00 -13.54
N VAL A 141 5.58 19.41 -14.62
CA VAL A 141 4.79 18.66 -15.61
C VAL A 141 4.25 17.35 -15.00
N ASP A 142 4.98 16.75 -14.07
CA ASP A 142 4.57 15.54 -13.36
C ASP A 142 3.68 15.84 -12.16
N GLU A 143 3.82 17.01 -11.51
CA GLU A 143 2.87 17.50 -10.50
C GLU A 143 1.46 17.62 -11.09
N GLY A 144 1.30 18.40 -12.17
CA GLY A 144 -0.01 18.58 -12.80
C GLY A 144 -0.59 17.28 -13.38
N TRP A 145 0.27 16.38 -13.86
CA TRP A 145 -0.15 15.04 -14.28
C TRP A 145 -0.67 14.21 -13.10
N LEU A 146 0.05 14.21 -11.98
CA LEU A 146 -0.35 13.46 -10.78
C LEU A 146 -1.62 14.02 -10.16
N GLU A 147 -1.80 15.34 -10.13
CA GLU A 147 -3.04 15.99 -9.68
C GLU A 147 -4.23 15.52 -10.52
N THR A 148 -4.11 15.59 -11.85
CA THR A 148 -5.13 15.10 -12.78
C THR A 148 -5.43 13.61 -12.58
N ALA A 149 -4.40 12.80 -12.36
CA ALA A 149 -4.56 11.36 -12.10
C ALA A 149 -5.29 11.10 -10.77
N CYS A 150 -4.92 11.82 -9.71
CA CYS A 150 -5.56 11.72 -8.39
C CYS A 150 -7.03 12.11 -8.45
N GLU A 151 -7.38 13.19 -9.15
CA GLU A 151 -8.77 13.62 -9.34
C GLU A 151 -9.60 12.57 -10.08
N ARG A 152 -9.08 12.05 -11.21
CA ARG A 152 -9.76 11.02 -12.01
C ARG A 152 -9.99 9.72 -11.25
N LEU A 153 -9.07 9.38 -10.35
CA LEU A 153 -9.14 8.17 -9.53
C LEU A 153 -9.75 8.42 -8.14
N THR A 154 -10.27 9.62 -7.90
CA THR A 154 -10.88 10.05 -6.64
C THR A 154 -10.02 9.76 -5.41
N LEU A 155 -8.69 9.86 -5.56
CA LEU A 155 -7.73 9.61 -4.50
C LEU A 155 -7.76 10.74 -3.46
N SER A 156 -7.79 10.36 -2.18
CA SER A 156 -7.64 11.34 -1.11
C SER A 156 -6.22 11.93 -1.09
N LEU A 157 -6.05 13.12 -0.52
CA LEU A 157 -4.72 13.72 -0.34
C LEU A 157 -3.78 12.80 0.45
N ARG A 158 -4.31 12.01 1.40
CA ARG A 158 -3.55 11.00 2.13
C ARG A 158 -3.05 9.89 1.19
N ALA A 159 -3.92 9.38 0.31
CA ALA A 159 -3.52 8.38 -0.68
C ALA A 159 -2.46 8.93 -1.64
N ALA A 160 -2.55 10.20 -2.05
CA ALA A 160 -1.54 10.88 -2.86
C ALA A 160 -0.19 10.99 -2.12
N HIS A 161 -0.17 11.40 -0.85
CA HIS A 161 1.07 11.44 -0.06
C HIS A 161 1.71 10.05 0.09
N ARG A 162 0.91 9.02 0.37
CA ARG A 162 1.38 7.64 0.47
C ARG A 162 1.94 7.17 -0.89
N LEU A 163 1.32 7.58 -2.00
CA LEU A 163 1.79 7.28 -3.35
C LEU A 163 3.16 7.89 -3.61
N LEU A 164 3.39 9.14 -3.20
CA LEU A 164 4.71 9.78 -3.31
C LEU A 164 5.80 9.03 -2.52
N LYS A 165 5.48 8.47 -1.34
CA LYS A 165 6.43 7.63 -0.58
C LYS A 165 6.80 6.37 -1.34
N VAL A 166 5.84 5.74 -2.00
CA VAL A 166 6.06 4.55 -2.84
C VAL A 166 6.91 4.93 -4.05
N ALA A 167 6.56 5.99 -4.78
CA ALA A 167 7.30 6.46 -5.95
C ALA A 167 8.75 6.87 -5.61
N ARG A 168 8.98 7.48 -4.44
CA ARG A 168 10.33 7.74 -3.91
C ARG A 168 11.11 6.46 -3.65
N THR A 169 10.45 5.43 -3.14
CA THR A 169 11.07 4.13 -2.90
C THR A 169 11.43 3.42 -4.20
N LEU A 170 10.59 3.53 -5.23
CA LEU A 170 10.91 3.04 -6.58
C LEU A 170 12.13 3.77 -7.15
N ALA A 171 12.18 5.10 -7.06
CA ALA A 171 13.36 5.88 -7.45
C ALA A 171 14.64 5.43 -6.72
N ASP A 172 14.53 5.15 -5.41
CA ASP A 172 15.67 4.67 -4.62
C ASP A 172 16.10 3.24 -5.01
N LEU A 173 15.17 2.37 -5.42
CA LEU A 173 15.46 1.03 -5.93
C LEU A 173 16.14 1.06 -7.30
N ASP A 174 15.84 2.07 -8.11
CA ASP A 174 16.48 2.34 -9.40
C ASP A 174 17.76 3.19 -9.27
N GLN A 175 18.14 3.55 -8.03
CA GLN A 175 19.32 4.37 -7.71
C GLN A 175 19.31 5.74 -8.41
N VAL A 176 18.14 6.36 -8.55
CA VAL A 176 17.99 7.69 -9.15
C VAL A 176 17.50 8.71 -8.13
N ASP A 177 18.02 9.94 -8.25
CA ASP A 177 17.70 11.01 -7.30
C ASP A 177 16.29 11.56 -7.49
N ALA A 178 15.82 11.68 -8.73
CA ALA A 178 14.53 12.27 -9.06
C ALA A 178 13.44 11.20 -9.23
N ILE A 179 12.23 11.50 -8.76
CA ILE A 179 11.06 10.67 -9.05
C ILE A 179 10.65 10.92 -10.51
N SER A 180 10.70 9.88 -11.33
CA SER A 180 10.24 9.91 -12.71
C SER A 180 8.74 9.69 -12.82
N ARG A 181 8.17 10.06 -13.97
CA ARG A 181 6.78 9.73 -14.33
C ARG A 181 6.50 8.23 -14.27
N ASP A 182 7.48 7.39 -14.60
CA ASP A 182 7.28 5.94 -14.61
C ASP A 182 7.18 5.38 -13.19
N HIS A 183 7.95 5.91 -12.23
CA HIS A 183 7.75 5.57 -10.82
C HIS A 183 6.36 5.98 -10.31
N LEU A 184 5.83 7.13 -10.76
CA LEU A 184 4.48 7.57 -10.38
C LEU A 184 3.41 6.66 -10.97
N LYS A 185 3.54 6.27 -12.24
CA LYS A 185 2.63 5.33 -12.91
C LYS A 185 2.63 3.97 -12.21
N GLU A 186 3.81 3.46 -11.86
CA GLU A 186 3.91 2.19 -11.15
C GLU A 186 3.30 2.29 -9.74
N ALA A 187 3.62 3.35 -8.99
CA ALA A 187 3.00 3.57 -7.68
C ALA A 187 1.48 3.70 -7.74
N LEU A 188 0.92 4.26 -8.83
CA LEU A 188 -0.51 4.29 -9.10
C LEU A 188 -1.11 2.90 -9.35
N GLN A 189 -0.38 1.99 -9.99
CA GLN A 189 -0.85 0.61 -10.21
C GLN A 189 -1.01 -0.17 -8.91
N TYR A 190 -0.28 0.21 -7.86
CA TYR A 190 -0.42 -0.35 -6.51
C TYR A 190 -1.57 0.28 -5.72
N ARG A 191 -2.32 1.24 -6.30
CA ARG A 191 -3.54 1.75 -5.69
C ARG A 191 -4.74 0.90 -6.10
N PRO A 192 -5.71 0.72 -5.19
CA PRO A 192 -6.95 0.06 -5.56
C PRO A 192 -7.62 0.92 -6.64
N ALA A 193 -7.93 0.31 -7.79
CA ALA A 193 -8.89 0.90 -8.71
C ALA A 193 -10.18 1.12 -7.90
N ALA A 194 -10.76 2.32 -7.97
CA ALA A 194 -11.97 2.66 -7.25
C ALA A 194 -12.97 1.51 -7.38
N ILE A 195 -13.38 0.96 -6.22
CA ILE A 195 -14.38 -0.11 -6.15
C ILE A 195 -15.71 0.54 -6.58
N THR A 196 -15.93 0.58 -7.89
CA THR A 196 -17.19 0.99 -8.50
C THR A 196 -18.00 -0.27 -8.78
#